data_AF-A0AA35ABM9-F1
#
_entry.id   AF-A0AA35ABM9-F1
#
_cell.length_a   1.000
_cell.length_b   1.000
_cell.length_c   1.000
_cell.angle_alpha   90.00
_cell.angle_beta   90.00
_cell.angle_gamma   90.00
#
_symmetry.space_group_name_H-M   'P 1'
#
loop_
_entity.id
_entity.type
_entity.pdbx_description
1 polymer ?
#
loop_
_entity_poly.entity_id
_entity_poly.type
_entity_poly.pdbx_seq_one_letter_code
_entity_poly.pdbx_strand_id
1 'polypeptide(L)' 'MKNIKTHTGLLIHKEQTRRVRLHETPTAWCHTHRECYSKTTGRRCGSPDSLSRLILSSMR' A
#
# COMPACT_ATOMS: atom_id res chain seq x y z
N MET A 1 15.70 -12.36 3.83
CA MET A 1 15.03 -12.46 2.52
C MET A 1 14.60 -11.06 2.08
N LYS A 2 14.95 -10.63 0.87
CA LYS A 2 14.56 -9.32 0.33
C LYS A 2 13.12 -9.45 -0.17
N ASN A 3 12.18 -8.72 0.44
CA ASN A 3 10.81 -8.68 -0.06
C ASN A 3 10.81 -8.07 -1.47
N ILE A 4 10.66 -8.91 -2.50
CA ILE A 4 10.71 -8.49 -3.89
C ILE A 4 9.46 -7.65 -4.16
N LYS A 5 9.67 -6.39 -4.51
CA LYS A 5 8.58 -5.48 -4.86
C LYS A 5 8.24 -5.69 -6.33
N THR A 6 7.13 -6.37 -6.55
CA THR A 6 6.65 -6.77 -7.88
C THR A 6 5.66 -5.77 -8.49
N HIS A 7 5.07 -4.91 -7.66
CA HIS A 7 3.99 -4.02 -8.09
C HIS A 7 4.30 -2.55 -7.82
N THR A 8 3.56 -1.69 -8.51
CA THR A 8 3.51 -0.25 -8.26
C THR A 8 2.09 0.20 -8.00
N GLY A 9 1.93 1.18 -7.12
CA GLY A 9 0.63 1.79 -6.84
C GLY A 9 0.77 3.24 -6.40
N LEU A 10 -0.32 4.00 -6.49
CA LEU A 10 -0.39 5.35 -5.94
C LEU A 10 -0.85 5.29 -4.49
N LEU A 11 -0.08 5.94 -3.63
CA LEU A 11 -0.36 6.11 -2.21
C LEU A 11 -0.73 7.56 -1.95
N ILE A 12 -1.92 7.79 -1.41
CA ILE A 12 -2.35 9.08 -0.89
C ILE A 12 -1.94 9.15 0.58
N HIS A 13 -1.31 10.25 0.99
CA HIS A 13 -1.10 10.58 2.39
C HIS A 13 -1.43 12.05 2.61
N LYS A 14 -2.41 12.32 3.46
CA LYS A 14 -2.99 13.67 3.60
C LYS A 14 -3.50 14.14 2.23
N GLU A 15 -2.86 15.14 1.62
CA GLU A 15 -3.22 15.67 0.29
C GLU A 15 -2.19 15.32 -0.79
N GLN A 16 -1.11 14.64 -0.43
CA GLN A 16 -0.05 14.28 -1.36
C GLN A 16 -0.24 12.86 -1.88
N THR A 17 -0.20 12.72 -3.20
CA THR A 17 -0.18 11.42 -3.86
C THR A 17 1.23 11.12 -4.34
N ARG A 18 1.74 9.94 -4.02
CA ARG A 18 3.06 9.47 -4.47
C ARG A 18 3.00 8.06 -5.04
N ARG A 19 3.81 7.78 -6.05
CA ARG A 19 3.93 6.43 -6.62
C ARG A 19 4.93 5.61 -5.82
N VAL A 20 4.53 4.42 -5.39
CA VAL A 20 5.34 3.53 -4.55
C VAL A 20 5.47 2.15 -5.17
N ARG A 21 6.60 1.49 -4.91
CA ARG A 21 6.77 0.06 -5.16
C ARG A 21 6.30 -0.74 -3.96
N LEU A 22 5.58 -1.82 -4.22
CA LEU A 22 4.89 -2.67 -3.27
C LEU A 22 5.27 -4.12 -3.51
N HIS A 23 5.41 -4.90 -2.44
CA HIS A 23 5.36 -6.35 -2.54
C HIS A 23 3.95 -6.81 -2.23
N GLU A 24 3.54 -7.87 -2.91
CA GLU A 24 2.26 -8.52 -2.69
C GLU A 24 2.34 -9.50 -1.52
N THR A 25 1.36 -9.49 -0.63
CA THR A 25 1.08 -10.59 0.30
C THR A 25 -0.31 -11.16 -0.01
N PRO A 26 -0.72 -12.31 0.57
CA PRO A 26 -2.06 -12.86 0.31
C PRO A 26 -3.20 -11.87 0.60
N THR A 27 -3.04 -11.00 1.61
CA THR A 27 -4.10 -10.11 2.10
C THR A 27 -3.80 -8.62 1.93
N ALA A 28 -2.56 -8.24 1.62
CA ALA A 28 -2.13 -6.84 1.62
C ALA A 28 -1.09 -6.49 0.54
N TRP A 29 -0.95 -5.20 0.29
CA TRP A 29 0.11 -4.56 -0.47
C TRP A 29 1.06 -3.86 0.49
N CYS A 30 2.33 -4.29 0.53
CA CYS A 30 3.28 -3.77 1.51
C CYS A 30 4.36 -2.93 0.85
N HIS A 31 4.45 -1.67 1.27
CA HIS A 31 5.49 -0.75 0.86
C HIS A 31 6.78 -0.99 1.65
N THR A 32 6.64 -1.22 2.95
CA THR A 32 7.72 -1.61 3.87
C THR A 32 7.20 -2.68 4.82
N HIS A 33 8.07 -3.24 5.66
CA HIS A 33 7.67 -4.20 6.68
C HIS A 33 6.68 -3.64 7.72
N ARG A 34 6.60 -2.31 7.87
CA ARG A 34 5.71 -1.62 8.84
C ARG A 34 4.54 -0.91 8.15
N GLU A 35 4.48 -0.95 6.83
CA GLU A 35 3.49 -0.21 6.06
C GLU A 35 2.90 -1.09 4.97
N CYS A 36 1.76 -1.68 5.33
CA CYS A 36 0.96 -2.55 4.50
C CYS A 36 -0.47 -2.03 4.39
N TYR A 37 -1.08 -2.24 3.23
CA TYR A 37 -2.40 -1.75 2.86
C TYR A 37 -3.30 -2.91 2.44
N SER A 38 -4.53 -2.94 2.92
CA SER A 38 -5.48 -4.01 2.57
C SER A 38 -5.76 -4.03 1.06
N LYS A 39 -5.78 -5.23 0.46
CA LYS A 39 -6.17 -5.39 -0.95
C LYS A 39 -7.64 -5.10 -1.22
N THR A 40 -8.49 -5.12 -0.19
CA THR A 40 -9.93 -4.90 -0.34
C THR A 40 -10.31 -3.43 -0.17
N THR A 41 -9.69 -2.73 0.78
CA THR A 41 -10.07 -1.35 1.13
C THR A 41 -9.00 -0.30 0.79
N GLY A 42 -7.76 -0.71 0.53
CA GLY A 42 -6.61 0.18 0.36
C GLY A 42 -6.19 0.90 1.65
N ARG A 43 -6.86 0.64 2.79
CA ARG A 43 -6.52 1.25 4.08
C ARG A 43 -5.30 0.58 4.70
N ARG A 44 -4.58 1.31 5.54
CA ARG A 44 -3.42 0.80 6.26
C ARG A 44 -3.83 -0.29 7.25
N CYS A 45 -3.15 -1.43 7.21
CA CYS A 45 -3.37 -2.54 8.13
C CYS A 45 -2.92 -2.11 9.55
N GLY A 46 -3.78 -2.32 10.55
CA GLY A 46 -3.53 -1.91 11.94
C GLY A 46 -3.70 -0.41 12.23
N SER A 47 -4.06 0.41 11.23
CA SER A 47 -4.37 1.84 11.43
C SER A 47 -5.39 2.32 10.39
N PRO A 48 -6.64 1.84 10.46
CA PRO A 48 -7.68 2.18 9.48
C PRO A 48 -8.00 3.69 9.43
N ASP A 49 -7.84 4.40 10.55
CA ASP A 49 -8.02 5.85 10.67
C ASP A 49 -6.85 6.68 10.10
N SER A 50 -5.81 6.01 9.60
CA SER A 50 -4.69 6.69 8.97
C SER A 50 -5.16 7.49 7.74
N LEU A 51 -4.61 8.69 7.61
CA LEU A 51 -4.74 9.54 6.42
C LEU A 51 -4.00 8.93 5.20
N SER A 52 -3.27 7.82 5.39
CA SER A 52 -2.66 7.06 4.30
C SER A 52 -3.64 6.06 3.70
N ARG A 53 -3.81 6.08 2.38
CA ARG A 53 -4.60 5.10 1.63
C ARG A 53 -3.96 4.78 0.29
N LEU A 54 -3.84 3.49 0.00
CA LEU A 54 -3.46 2.99 -1.32
C LEU A 54 -4.64 3.04 -2.28
N ILE A 55 -4.43 3.60 -3.47
CA ILE A 55 -5.43 3.60 -4.54
C ILE A 55 -5.37 2.25 -5.25
N LEU A 56 -6.34 1.38 -4.97
CA LEU A 56 -6.36 0.01 -5.51
C LEU A 56 -6.49 -0.03 -7.04
N SER A 57 -7.24 0.90 -7.64
CA SER A 57 -7.37 1.02 -9.09
C SER A 57 -6.08 1.45 -9.80
N SER A 58 -5.08 1.94 -9.06
CA SER A 58 -3.78 2.33 -9.60
C SER A 58 -2.75 1.19 -9.58
N MET A 59 -3.09 0.02 -9.05
CA MET A 59 -2.16 -1.10 -8.93
C MET A 59 -1.79 -1.64 -10.32
N ARG A 60 -0.47 -1.74 -10.58
CA ARG A 60 0.11 -2.30 -11.80
C ARG A 60 1.32 -3.17 -11.47
#